data_AF-A0A0U5J9X0-F1
#
_entry.id   AF-A0A0U5J9X0-F1
#
_cell.length_a   1.000
_cell.length_b   1.000
_cell.length_c   1.000
_cell.angle_alpha   90.00
_cell.angle_beta   90.00
_cell.angle_gamma   90.00
#
_symmetry.space_group_name_H-M   'P 1'
#
loop_
_entity.id
_entity.type
_entity.pdbx_description
1 polymer ?
#
loop_
_entity_poly.entity_id
_entity_poly.type
_entity_poly.pdbx_seq_one_letter_code
_entity_poly.pdbx_strand_id
1 'polypeptide(L)'
;MKLNSFYELSRLTQELQLLNSSMDSSQSNTLEYQLINVRVVDHREKIQAICGKYIGNALLFAELQAYSTQLKVIRSLLPPLLASSDKVIIATHLKIVGIMKKLNEAQLINKLSIAFRLSEGKLRELIGNPPEGFFAKAANVCFELAGNRLMQFIPLTLGEVSLIHEALFDSTIKSFSENKLSSNHWSCPHPAYVFATLRNFLTAVEPFQSCDAMLRKLDEYVEKKPDISSEIAKFLKMPKSYQIQLLAVMKSEAEKGSTQHQIFLDSLARYEAKLLAFRDGIKELPIVDVKIMREGSRHNNQTFFLNVGGKTHWVFKPISENEKGEEIVRAECTVSRLNYHQQFPIPLTILLGIKEWVGSAQLFVEHAYTQAQIEVEKLEMEENQLHRLAIFDLLFSNSDRNGANFLFQNLSGLASIVGIDHDSCLMFKEIRALRLEYLQFSAFEKPLKAEMEDLFSPAAINRYKLIMKENEVFTFQFEWLDCVAKQLKQALDVKTPLKDVIESLQSHYEDYFLRN
;
A
#
# COMPACT_ATOMS: atom_id res chain seq x y z
N MET A 1 33.09 1.10 -27.78
CA MET A 1 33.77 2.32 -27.30
C MET A 1 33.32 2.68 -25.87
N LYS A 2 33.38 1.75 -24.90
CA LYS A 2 32.70 1.80 -23.60
C LYS A 2 33.62 1.95 -22.36
N LEU A 3 34.94 2.03 -22.55
CA LEU A 3 35.95 2.03 -21.46
C LEU A 3 36.46 3.43 -21.04
N ASN A 4 36.08 4.50 -21.76
CA ASN A 4 36.75 5.80 -21.61
C ASN A 4 36.28 6.59 -20.37
N SER A 5 34.97 6.59 -20.06
CA SER A 5 34.44 7.34 -18.91
C SER A 5 34.90 6.78 -17.55
N PHE A 6 35.11 5.45 -17.46
CA PHE A 6 35.57 4.77 -16.25
C PHE A 6 37.04 5.06 -15.93
N TYR A 7 37.90 4.98 -16.95
CA TYR A 7 39.31 5.36 -16.83
C TYR A 7 39.42 6.84 -16.45
N GLU A 8 38.57 7.67 -17.06
CA GLU A 8 38.52 9.09 -16.74
C GLU A 8 38.08 9.34 -15.30
N LEU A 9 36.98 8.75 -14.81
CA LEU A 9 36.56 8.88 -13.39
C LEU A 9 37.62 8.36 -12.41
N SER A 10 38.21 7.19 -12.66
CA SER A 10 39.26 6.60 -11.80
C SER A 10 40.53 7.45 -11.79
N ARG A 11 40.92 7.98 -12.95
CA ARG A 11 42.02 8.92 -13.10
C ARG A 11 41.74 10.22 -12.35
N LEU A 12 40.54 10.78 -12.47
CA LEU A 12 40.13 11.99 -11.74
C LEU A 12 40.13 11.74 -10.20
N THR A 13 39.75 10.55 -9.73
CA THR A 13 39.89 10.17 -8.30
C THR A 13 41.34 10.11 -7.86
N GLN A 14 42.20 9.45 -8.64
CA GLN A 14 43.64 9.35 -8.33
C GLN A 14 44.31 10.72 -8.37
N GLU A 15 43.96 11.57 -9.35
CA GLU A 15 44.41 12.95 -9.43
C GLU A 15 43.97 13.74 -8.18
N LEU A 16 42.73 13.58 -7.70
CA LEU A 16 42.27 14.21 -6.46
C LEU A 16 42.99 13.68 -5.20
N GLN A 17 43.27 12.38 -5.11
CA GLN A 17 44.02 11.78 -4.00
C GLN A 17 45.48 12.27 -3.98
N LEU A 18 46.12 12.35 -5.15
CA LEU A 18 47.47 12.88 -5.28
C LEU A 18 47.52 14.38 -4.94
N LEU A 19 46.54 15.16 -5.39
CA LEU A 19 46.41 16.58 -5.02
C LEU A 19 46.23 16.76 -3.51
N ASN A 20 45.53 15.86 -2.83
CA ASN A 20 45.38 15.87 -1.37
C ASN A 20 46.70 15.59 -0.64
N SER A 21 47.44 14.56 -1.06
CA SER A 21 48.78 14.27 -0.50
C SER A 21 49.78 15.41 -0.73
N SER A 22 49.65 16.15 -1.84
CA SER A 22 50.44 17.35 -2.10
C SER A 22 50.07 18.51 -1.19
N MET A 23 48.80 18.66 -0.79
CA MET A 23 48.34 19.72 0.14
C MET A 23 48.96 19.59 1.54
N ASP A 24 49.15 18.38 2.06
CA ASP A 24 49.81 18.16 3.37
C ASP A 24 51.30 18.56 3.34
N SER A 25 51.93 18.52 2.17
CA SER A 25 53.35 18.89 1.98
C SER A 25 53.59 20.36 1.62
N SER A 26 52.56 21.10 1.20
CA SER A 26 52.67 22.44 0.62
C SER A 26 51.93 23.48 1.47
N GLN A 27 52.42 23.74 2.69
CA GLN A 27 51.85 24.79 3.55
C GLN A 27 52.18 26.23 3.10
N SER A 28 52.80 26.47 1.94
CA SER A 28 53.31 27.81 1.60
C SER A 28 53.36 28.21 0.11
N ASN A 29 52.71 27.49 -0.82
CA ASN A 29 52.75 27.86 -2.24
C ASN A 29 51.36 28.14 -2.86
N THR A 30 50.99 29.42 -2.90
CA THR A 30 49.74 29.94 -3.46
C THR A 30 49.48 29.51 -4.92
N LEU A 31 50.54 29.30 -5.72
CA LEU A 31 50.42 28.89 -7.13
C LEU A 31 49.97 27.43 -7.28
N GLU A 32 50.49 26.56 -6.40
CA GLU A 32 50.17 25.13 -6.37
C GLU A 32 48.70 24.90 -5.95
N TYR A 33 48.23 25.70 -4.99
CA TYR A 33 46.82 25.76 -4.61
C TYR A 33 45.90 26.27 -5.72
N GLN A 34 46.30 27.29 -6.49
CA GLN A 34 45.53 27.73 -7.65
C GLN A 34 45.43 26.63 -8.72
N LEU A 35 46.50 25.85 -8.91
CA LEU A 35 46.52 24.72 -9.85
C LEU A 35 45.58 23.59 -9.41
N ILE A 36 45.59 23.24 -8.11
CA ILE A 36 44.64 22.30 -7.50
C ILE A 36 43.20 22.79 -7.71
N ASN A 37 42.97 24.09 -7.48
CA ASN A 37 41.65 24.70 -7.58
C ASN A 37 41.08 24.66 -9.02
N VAL A 38 41.93 24.86 -10.03
CA VAL A 38 41.57 24.74 -11.45
C VAL A 38 41.28 23.29 -11.81
N ARG A 39 42.10 22.33 -11.34
CA ARG A 39 41.88 20.90 -11.59
C ARG A 39 40.55 20.43 -11.00
N VAL A 40 40.20 20.82 -9.79
CA VAL A 40 38.89 20.49 -9.17
C VAL A 40 37.71 21.05 -9.98
N VAL A 41 37.84 22.23 -10.61
CA VAL A 41 36.79 22.80 -11.49
C VAL A 41 36.62 21.97 -12.75
N ASP A 42 37.74 21.64 -13.42
CA ASP A 42 37.73 20.79 -14.61
C ASP A 42 37.16 19.39 -14.31
N HIS A 43 37.46 18.84 -13.13
CA HIS A 43 36.88 17.58 -12.66
C HIS A 43 35.37 17.70 -12.47
N ARG A 44 34.89 18.79 -11.86
CA ARG A 44 33.44 19.05 -11.67
C ARG A 44 32.70 19.12 -13.02
N GLU A 45 33.25 19.82 -14.00
CA GLU A 45 32.63 19.97 -15.32
C GLU A 45 32.59 18.64 -16.09
N LYS A 46 33.68 17.86 -16.03
CA LYS A 46 33.75 16.51 -16.63
C LYS A 46 32.77 15.55 -15.98
N ILE A 47 32.66 15.55 -14.65
CA ILE A 47 31.70 14.71 -13.91
C ILE A 47 30.26 15.12 -14.28
N GLN A 48 29.98 16.41 -14.36
CA GLN A 48 28.66 16.90 -14.77
C GLN A 48 28.32 16.45 -16.21
N ALA A 49 29.30 16.51 -17.12
CA ALA A 49 29.14 16.03 -18.49
C ALA A 49 28.96 14.50 -18.58
N ILE A 50 29.60 13.72 -17.71
CA ILE A 50 29.43 12.25 -17.64
C ILE A 50 28.06 11.91 -17.04
N CYS A 51 27.65 12.56 -15.94
CA CYS A 51 26.36 12.33 -15.30
C CYS A 51 25.19 12.60 -16.25
N GLY A 52 25.23 13.68 -17.03
CA GLY A 52 24.17 14.01 -17.99
C GLY A 52 24.12 13.10 -19.23
N LYS A 53 25.20 12.37 -19.55
CA LYS A 53 25.25 11.51 -20.75
C LYS A 53 24.66 10.11 -20.54
N TYR A 54 24.43 9.67 -19.30
CA TYR A 54 24.18 8.27 -19.01
C TYR A 54 23.07 8.00 -17.98
N ILE A 55 22.22 8.99 -17.70
CA ILE A 55 20.98 8.78 -16.94
C ILE A 55 20.06 7.82 -17.70
N GLY A 56 19.46 6.87 -16.97
CA GLY A 56 18.65 5.75 -17.49
C GLY A 56 19.43 4.42 -17.61
N ASN A 57 20.71 4.35 -17.24
CA ASN A 57 21.53 3.14 -17.34
C ASN A 57 21.90 2.56 -15.96
N ALA A 58 21.52 1.29 -15.73
CA ALA A 58 21.77 0.58 -14.46
C ALA A 58 23.25 0.33 -14.17
N LEU A 59 24.09 0.11 -15.19
CA LEU A 59 25.53 -0.12 -15.00
C LEU A 59 26.24 1.13 -14.45
N LEU A 60 25.85 2.31 -14.94
CA LEU A 60 26.41 3.57 -14.47
C LEU A 60 25.96 3.91 -13.03
N PHE A 61 24.81 3.41 -12.58
CA PHE A 61 24.36 3.64 -11.20
C PHE A 61 25.36 3.08 -10.18
N ALA A 62 25.77 1.83 -10.36
CA ALA A 62 26.79 1.19 -9.52
C ALA A 62 28.12 1.96 -9.54
N GLU A 63 28.48 2.51 -10.70
CA GLU A 63 29.70 3.30 -10.89
C GLU A 63 29.62 4.67 -10.17
N LEU A 64 28.49 5.39 -10.28
CA LEU A 64 28.25 6.62 -9.53
C LEU A 64 28.28 6.36 -8.02
N GLN A 65 27.76 5.22 -7.57
CA GLN A 65 27.77 4.83 -6.16
C GLN A 65 29.19 4.54 -5.65
N ALA A 66 30.00 3.83 -6.43
CA ALA A 66 31.41 3.60 -6.12
C ALA A 66 32.19 4.92 -6.03
N TYR A 67 31.97 5.84 -6.96
CA TYR A 67 32.61 7.16 -6.96
C TYR A 67 32.15 8.03 -5.78
N SER A 68 30.85 8.04 -5.45
CA SER A 68 30.31 8.71 -4.26
C SER A 68 30.99 8.21 -2.98
N THR A 69 31.21 6.89 -2.89
CA THR A 69 31.92 6.26 -1.78
C THR A 69 33.37 6.74 -1.71
N GLN A 70 34.09 6.80 -2.84
CA GLN A 70 35.45 7.35 -2.90
C GLN A 70 35.53 8.83 -2.51
N LEU A 71 34.57 9.66 -2.95
CA LEU A 71 34.49 11.06 -2.54
C LEU A 71 34.23 11.23 -1.03
N LYS A 72 33.41 10.35 -0.43
CA LYS A 72 33.21 10.33 1.02
C LYS A 72 34.52 10.01 1.75
N VAL A 73 35.32 9.07 1.24
CA VAL A 73 36.67 8.77 1.77
C VAL A 73 37.57 10.01 1.67
N ILE A 74 37.65 10.65 0.50
CA ILE A 74 38.43 11.89 0.32
C ILE A 74 37.97 12.98 1.30
N ARG A 75 36.66 13.18 1.46
CA ARG A 75 36.11 14.13 2.43
C ARG A 75 36.52 13.80 3.87
N SER A 76 36.56 12.53 4.26
CA SER A 76 37.00 12.12 5.60
C SER A 76 38.50 12.32 5.85
N LEU A 77 39.29 12.43 4.76
CA LEU A 77 40.72 12.72 4.80
C LEU A 77 41.01 14.23 4.85
N LEU A 78 40.01 15.10 4.63
CA LEU A 78 40.19 16.54 4.76
C LEU A 78 40.22 16.96 6.24
N PRO A 79 41.09 17.92 6.63
CA PRO A 79 41.12 18.44 7.98
C PRO A 79 39.76 19.08 8.35
N PRO A 80 39.29 18.94 9.60
CA PRO A 80 38.06 19.59 10.04
C PRO A 80 38.12 21.10 9.79
N LEU A 81 36.98 21.70 9.43
CA LEU A 81 36.82 23.16 9.23
C LEU A 81 37.22 24.01 10.46
N LEU A 82 37.61 23.39 11.57
CA LEU A 82 37.95 24.00 12.85
C LEU A 82 39.46 24.15 13.11
N ALA A 83 40.35 23.76 12.18
CA ALA A 83 41.80 23.76 12.47
C ALA A 83 42.66 24.83 11.75
N SER A 84 42.19 25.45 10.67
CA SER A 84 42.91 26.59 10.06
C SER A 84 42.00 27.35 9.10
N SER A 85 41.86 28.65 9.33
CA SER A 85 41.04 29.57 8.53
C SER A 85 41.69 29.90 7.17
N ASP A 86 42.10 28.88 6.41
CA ASP A 86 42.59 29.09 5.06
C ASP A 86 41.40 29.14 4.09
N LYS A 87 41.31 30.25 3.33
CA LYS A 87 40.33 30.44 2.26
C LYS A 87 40.33 29.26 1.28
N VAL A 88 41.49 28.61 1.10
CA VAL A 88 41.63 27.47 0.21
C VAL A 88 40.98 26.20 0.77
N ILE A 89 41.15 25.88 2.05
CA ILE A 89 40.50 24.72 2.71
C ILE A 89 38.98 24.88 2.65
N ILE A 90 38.48 26.08 2.91
CA ILE A 90 37.05 26.42 2.82
C ILE A 90 36.57 26.27 1.36
N ALA A 91 37.30 26.79 0.38
CA ALA A 91 36.94 26.67 -1.03
C ALA A 91 36.90 25.21 -1.51
N THR A 92 37.88 24.39 -1.11
CA THR A 92 37.93 22.95 -1.44
C THR A 92 36.78 22.19 -0.81
N HIS A 93 36.47 22.44 0.47
CA HIS A 93 35.30 21.86 1.15
C HIS A 93 33.99 22.22 0.44
N LEU A 94 33.78 23.50 0.13
CA LEU A 94 32.57 23.96 -0.57
C LEU A 94 32.42 23.32 -1.95
N LYS A 95 33.54 23.12 -2.67
CA LYS A 95 33.55 22.45 -3.98
C LYS A 95 33.22 20.96 -3.89
N ILE A 96 33.83 20.23 -2.96
CA ILE A 96 33.53 18.80 -2.75
C ILE A 96 32.07 18.63 -2.34
N VAL A 97 31.56 19.49 -1.44
CA VAL A 97 30.13 19.50 -1.07
C VAL A 97 29.25 19.77 -2.29
N GLY A 98 29.63 20.69 -3.16
CA GLY A 98 28.93 20.96 -4.42
C GLY A 98 28.91 19.76 -5.38
N ILE A 99 30.03 19.05 -5.52
CA ILE A 99 30.12 17.82 -6.34
C ILE A 99 29.27 16.71 -5.74
N MET A 100 29.37 16.45 -4.43
CA MET A 100 28.55 15.46 -3.74
C MET A 100 27.05 15.76 -3.89
N LYS A 101 26.64 17.03 -3.76
CA LYS A 101 25.26 17.44 -3.99
C LYS A 101 24.81 17.09 -5.41
N LYS A 102 25.60 17.44 -6.42
CA LYS A 102 25.27 17.14 -7.83
C LYS A 102 25.24 15.65 -8.14
N LEU A 103 26.15 14.88 -7.53
CA LEU A 103 26.18 13.43 -7.68
C LEU A 103 24.94 12.78 -7.06
N ASN A 104 24.55 13.22 -5.86
CA ASN A 104 23.33 12.77 -5.19
C ASN A 104 22.08 13.13 -6.01
N GLU A 105 22.01 14.35 -6.57
CA GLU A 105 20.93 14.76 -7.49
C GLU A 105 20.86 13.82 -8.71
N ALA A 106 22.00 13.54 -9.36
CA ALA A 106 22.05 12.65 -10.53
C ALA A 106 21.70 11.20 -10.19
N GLN A 107 22.15 10.68 -9.05
CA GLN A 107 21.82 9.34 -8.57
C GLN A 107 20.32 9.20 -8.32
N LEU A 108 19.71 10.17 -7.64
CA LEU A 108 18.27 10.17 -7.38
C LEU A 108 17.48 10.23 -8.70
N ILE A 109 17.84 11.16 -9.61
CA ILE A 109 17.20 11.26 -10.92
C ILE A 109 17.32 9.94 -11.69
N ASN A 110 18.49 9.28 -11.65
CA ASN A 110 18.68 8.01 -12.33
C ASN A 110 17.78 6.90 -11.75
N LYS A 111 17.65 6.83 -10.42
CA LYS A 111 16.72 5.88 -9.79
C LYS A 111 15.27 6.15 -10.19
N LEU A 112 14.83 7.40 -10.16
CA LEU A 112 13.49 7.80 -10.60
C LEU A 112 13.27 7.46 -12.09
N SER A 113 14.29 7.70 -12.92
CA SER A 113 14.26 7.40 -14.35
C SER A 113 14.07 5.91 -14.61
N ILE A 114 14.81 5.07 -13.91
CA ILE A 114 14.70 3.61 -14.04
C ILE A 114 13.36 3.12 -13.49
N ALA A 115 12.96 3.56 -12.29
CA ALA A 115 11.74 3.12 -11.62
C ALA A 115 10.47 3.49 -12.40
N PHE A 116 10.41 4.69 -12.98
CA PHE A 116 9.22 5.20 -13.66
C PHE A 116 9.35 5.25 -15.19
N ARG A 117 10.48 4.77 -15.74
CA ARG A 117 10.79 4.76 -17.18
C ARG A 117 10.67 6.15 -17.83
N LEU A 118 11.09 7.19 -17.11
CA LEU A 118 11.06 8.58 -17.57
C LEU A 118 12.47 9.04 -17.98
N SER A 119 12.54 9.94 -18.97
CA SER A 119 13.81 10.59 -19.33
C SER A 119 14.24 11.59 -18.26
N GLU A 120 15.55 11.88 -18.18
CA GLU A 120 16.09 12.94 -17.31
C GLU A 120 15.37 14.27 -17.52
N GLY A 121 15.21 14.67 -18.78
CA GLY A 121 14.58 15.94 -19.15
C GLY A 121 13.18 16.06 -18.56
N LYS A 122 12.38 14.98 -18.64
CA LYS A 122 11.02 14.98 -18.08
C LYS A 122 11.02 15.06 -16.56
N LEU A 123 11.93 14.34 -15.89
CA LEU A 123 12.07 14.40 -14.44
C LEU A 123 12.50 15.80 -13.97
N ARG A 124 13.45 16.43 -14.67
CA ARG A 124 13.87 17.80 -14.36
C ARG A 124 12.77 18.83 -14.59
N GLU A 125 11.92 18.62 -15.61
CA GLU A 125 10.73 19.44 -15.83
C GLU A 125 9.75 19.33 -14.66
N LEU A 126 9.46 18.11 -14.19
CA LEU A 126 8.57 17.85 -13.06
C LEU A 126 9.11 18.40 -11.73
N ILE A 127 10.41 18.23 -11.47
CA ILE A 127 11.05 18.70 -10.23
C ILE A 127 11.25 20.23 -10.25
N GLY A 128 11.50 20.78 -11.45
CA GLY A 128 11.91 22.16 -11.68
C GLY A 128 13.38 22.43 -11.31
N ASN A 129 13.76 23.72 -11.29
CA ASN A 129 15.09 24.19 -10.88
C ASN A 129 15.02 24.98 -9.56
N PRO A 130 14.73 24.34 -8.42
CA PRO A 130 14.63 25.07 -7.17
C PRO A 130 16.02 25.52 -6.68
N PRO A 131 16.21 26.80 -6.30
CA PRO A 131 17.48 27.27 -5.72
C PRO A 131 17.81 26.55 -4.39
N GLU A 132 16.79 26.17 -3.62
CA GLU A 132 16.89 25.32 -2.42
C GLU A 132 15.75 24.29 -2.36
N GLY A 133 15.95 23.16 -1.69
CA GLY A 133 14.88 22.16 -1.49
C GLY A 133 14.65 21.18 -2.65
N PHE A 134 15.65 20.99 -3.54
CA PHE A 134 15.58 20.00 -4.63
C PHE A 134 15.11 18.63 -4.16
N PHE A 135 15.69 18.08 -3.09
CA PHE A 135 15.36 16.74 -2.58
C PHE A 135 13.92 16.63 -2.06
N ALA A 136 13.38 17.69 -1.44
CA ALA A 136 11.99 17.70 -1.00
C ALA A 136 11.03 17.68 -2.20
N LYS A 137 11.30 18.47 -3.25
CA LYS A 137 10.51 18.44 -4.49
C LYS A 137 10.63 17.10 -5.21
N ALA A 138 11.85 16.54 -5.30
CA ALA A 138 12.08 15.23 -5.89
C ALA A 138 11.35 14.11 -5.13
N ALA A 139 11.28 14.19 -3.79
CA ALA A 139 10.49 13.27 -2.98
C ALA A 139 9.00 13.36 -3.33
N ASN A 140 8.43 14.57 -3.41
CA ASN A 140 7.02 14.75 -3.78
C ASN A 140 6.72 14.23 -5.20
N VAL A 141 7.59 14.53 -6.18
CA VAL A 141 7.46 13.96 -7.54
C VAL A 141 7.52 12.44 -7.51
N CYS A 142 8.41 11.85 -6.70
CA CYS A 142 8.48 10.40 -6.53
C CYS A 142 7.18 9.83 -5.92
N PHE A 143 6.58 10.51 -4.94
CA PHE A 143 5.31 10.12 -4.33
C PHE A 143 4.16 10.19 -5.33
N GLU A 144 4.07 11.26 -6.11
CA GLU A 144 3.05 11.43 -7.15
C GLU A 144 3.17 10.34 -8.23
N LEU A 145 4.39 10.08 -8.73
CA LEU A 145 4.63 9.03 -9.73
C LEU A 145 4.29 7.63 -9.18
N ALA A 146 4.67 7.34 -7.92
CA ALA A 146 4.32 6.09 -7.26
C ALA A 146 2.81 5.95 -7.05
N GLY A 147 2.13 7.01 -6.60
CA GLY A 147 0.67 7.04 -6.45
C GLY A 147 -0.04 6.82 -7.79
N ASN A 148 0.41 7.51 -8.84
CA ASN A 148 -0.13 7.33 -10.19
C ASN A 148 0.05 5.90 -10.70
N ARG A 149 1.17 5.24 -10.36
CA ARG A 149 1.41 3.83 -10.73
C ARG A 149 0.45 2.87 -10.02
N LEU A 150 0.11 3.13 -8.76
CA LEU A 150 -0.88 2.33 -8.01
C LEU A 150 -2.29 2.41 -8.61
N MET A 151 -2.59 3.49 -9.34
CA MET A 151 -3.89 3.71 -10.00
C MET A 151 -3.99 3.09 -11.40
N GLN A 152 -2.97 2.36 -11.87
CA GLN A 152 -2.98 1.71 -13.18
C GLN A 152 -3.42 0.24 -13.06
N PHE A 153 -4.22 -0.22 -14.02
CA PHE A 153 -4.63 -1.62 -14.14
C PHE A 153 -3.53 -2.48 -14.82
N ILE A 154 -2.31 -2.40 -14.31
CA ILE A 154 -1.15 -3.17 -14.76
C ILE A 154 -0.56 -3.88 -13.53
N PRO A 155 -0.37 -5.22 -13.56
CA PRO A 155 0.14 -5.94 -12.40
C PRO A 155 1.48 -5.40 -11.93
N LEU A 156 1.59 -5.08 -10.65
CA LEU A 156 2.87 -4.77 -10.02
C LEU A 156 3.68 -6.05 -9.80
N THR A 157 4.91 -6.09 -10.30
CA THR A 157 5.83 -7.22 -10.14
C THR A 157 6.86 -6.93 -9.05
N LEU A 158 7.51 -7.97 -8.50
CA LEU A 158 8.62 -7.80 -7.54
C LEU A 158 9.71 -6.87 -8.09
N GLY A 159 10.09 -7.03 -9.36
CA GLY A 159 11.12 -6.17 -9.97
C GLY A 159 10.72 -4.70 -9.99
N GLU A 160 9.48 -4.41 -10.37
CA GLU A 160 8.96 -3.04 -10.41
C GLU A 160 8.79 -2.44 -9.00
N VAL A 161 8.17 -3.18 -8.08
CA VAL A 161 8.03 -2.78 -6.66
C VAL A 161 9.41 -2.50 -6.06
N SER A 162 10.40 -3.32 -6.43
CA SER A 162 11.77 -3.15 -5.96
C SER A 162 12.38 -1.83 -6.39
N LEU A 163 12.31 -1.50 -7.69
CA LEU A 163 12.85 -0.26 -8.24
C LEU A 163 12.16 0.98 -7.65
N ILE A 164 10.83 0.96 -7.54
CA ILE A 164 10.07 2.09 -6.97
C ILE A 164 10.39 2.26 -5.49
N HIS A 165 10.47 1.17 -4.72
CA HIS A 165 10.90 1.20 -3.33
C HIS A 165 12.32 1.79 -3.17
N GLU A 166 13.29 1.36 -3.98
CA GLU A 166 14.67 1.88 -3.94
C GLU A 166 14.78 3.37 -4.28
N ALA A 167 13.86 3.88 -5.11
CA ALA A 167 13.76 5.30 -5.39
C ALA A 167 13.14 6.05 -4.20
N LEU A 168 12.01 5.58 -3.67
CA LEU A 168 11.31 6.17 -2.51
C LEU A 168 12.19 6.22 -1.25
N PHE A 169 13.02 5.21 -1.03
CA PHE A 169 13.89 5.09 0.14
C PHE A 169 15.35 5.39 -0.18
N ASP A 170 15.63 6.13 -1.26
CA ASP A 170 16.97 6.63 -1.53
C ASP A 170 17.49 7.47 -0.36
N SER A 171 18.76 7.28 0.02
CA SER A 171 19.37 7.93 1.19
C SER A 171 19.20 9.46 1.24
N THR A 172 19.02 10.12 0.10
CA THR A 172 18.85 11.58 0.01
C THR A 172 17.43 12.05 0.31
N ILE A 173 16.44 11.17 0.14
CA ILE A 173 15.01 11.47 0.38
C ILE A 173 14.33 10.53 1.39
N LYS A 174 15.07 9.55 1.92
CA LYS A 174 14.57 8.49 2.81
C LYS A 174 13.78 9.04 4.00
N SER A 175 14.26 10.12 4.61
CA SER A 175 13.61 10.75 5.76
C SER A 175 12.20 11.26 5.43
N PHE A 176 11.94 11.73 4.20
CA PHE A 176 10.61 12.12 3.77
C PHE A 176 9.65 10.92 3.72
N SER A 177 10.15 9.76 3.26
CA SER A 177 9.38 8.51 3.18
C SER A 177 9.14 7.87 4.54
N GLU A 178 10.17 7.80 5.40
CA GLU A 178 10.08 7.23 6.75
C GLU A 178 9.06 7.97 7.62
N ASN A 179 9.02 9.32 7.52
CA ASN A 179 8.04 10.15 8.22
C ASN A 179 6.57 9.87 7.83
N LYS A 180 6.34 9.12 6.74
CA LYS A 180 5.00 8.76 6.24
C LYS A 180 4.61 7.32 6.55
N LEU A 181 5.50 6.52 7.13
CA LEU A 181 5.23 5.11 7.45
C LEU A 181 4.28 4.91 8.64
N SER A 182 4.18 5.90 9.54
CA SER A 182 3.36 5.82 10.75
C SER A 182 1.91 6.30 10.59
N SER A 183 1.60 7.00 9.50
CA SER A 183 0.29 7.62 9.25
C SER A 183 -0.31 7.04 7.97
N ASN A 184 -0.90 5.84 8.05
CA ASN A 184 -1.47 5.17 6.89
C ASN A 184 -2.94 4.86 7.09
N HIS A 185 -3.78 5.66 6.45
CA HIS A 185 -5.20 5.37 6.31
C HIS A 185 -5.37 4.34 5.19
N TRP A 186 -6.20 3.32 5.40
CA TRP A 186 -6.39 2.22 4.43
C TRP A 186 -6.99 2.68 3.09
N SER A 187 -7.81 3.75 3.09
CA SER A 187 -8.34 4.35 1.85
C SER A 187 -7.34 5.29 1.15
N CYS A 188 -6.41 5.88 1.91
CA CYS A 188 -5.38 6.79 1.41
C CYS A 188 -4.02 6.46 2.03
N PRO A 189 -3.44 5.30 1.68
CA PRO A 189 -2.12 4.98 2.16
C PRO A 189 -1.10 5.87 1.44
N HIS A 190 -0.09 6.33 2.15
CA HIS A 190 1.00 7.02 1.47
C HIS A 190 1.74 6.02 0.57
N PRO A 191 2.13 6.36 -0.68
CA PRO A 191 2.79 5.42 -1.58
C PRO A 191 4.05 4.77 -0.98
N ALA A 192 4.79 5.50 -0.15
CA ALA A 192 5.94 4.95 0.59
C ALA A 192 5.58 3.73 1.46
N TYR A 193 4.43 3.77 2.15
CA TYR A 193 3.95 2.64 2.95
C TYR A 193 3.53 1.46 2.08
N VAL A 194 2.80 1.72 1.00
CA VAL A 194 2.37 0.69 0.05
C VAL A 194 3.57 -0.05 -0.52
N PHE A 195 4.55 0.66 -1.07
CA PHE A 195 5.72 0.03 -1.67
C PHE A 195 6.65 -0.61 -0.63
N ALA A 196 6.72 -0.11 0.61
CA ALA A 196 7.46 -0.78 1.69
C ALA A 196 6.84 -2.12 2.09
N THR A 197 5.52 -2.15 2.33
CA THR A 197 4.83 -3.40 2.70
C THR A 197 4.84 -4.42 1.57
N LEU A 198 4.63 -4.00 0.32
CA LEU A 198 4.73 -4.86 -0.86
C LEU A 198 6.15 -5.39 -1.06
N ARG A 199 7.19 -4.55 -0.93
CA ARG A 199 8.60 -4.99 -1.05
C ARG A 199 8.88 -6.08 -0.01
N ASN A 200 8.53 -5.85 1.25
CA ASN A 200 8.78 -6.81 2.32
C ASN A 200 8.06 -8.15 2.08
N PHE A 201 6.81 -8.09 1.64
CA PHE A 201 6.04 -9.30 1.29
C PHE A 201 6.64 -10.04 0.09
N LEU A 202 6.88 -9.34 -1.02
CA LEU A 202 7.38 -9.97 -2.25
C LEU A 202 8.79 -10.55 -2.09
N THR A 203 9.62 -9.96 -1.22
CA THR A 203 10.91 -10.55 -0.82
C THR A 203 10.73 -11.77 0.08
N ALA A 204 9.75 -11.78 0.99
CA ALA A 204 9.48 -12.94 1.84
C ALA A 204 9.00 -14.18 1.05
N VAL A 205 8.32 -13.99 -0.08
CA VAL A 205 7.90 -15.08 -0.99
C VAL A 205 8.96 -15.44 -2.03
N GLU A 206 10.04 -14.67 -2.16
CA GLU A 206 11.09 -14.91 -3.15
C GLU A 206 11.74 -16.29 -3.03
N PRO A 207 12.05 -16.83 -1.83
CA PRO A 207 12.66 -18.15 -1.68
C PRO A 207 11.81 -19.32 -2.19
N PHE A 208 10.51 -19.11 -2.42
CA PHE A 208 9.62 -20.14 -2.93
C PHE A 208 9.69 -20.23 -4.45
N GLN A 209 9.62 -21.45 -5.00
CA GLN A 209 9.66 -21.65 -6.45
C GLN A 209 8.36 -21.22 -7.15
N SER A 210 7.22 -21.41 -6.50
CA SER A 210 5.88 -21.14 -7.04
C SER A 210 4.87 -20.84 -5.91
N CYS A 211 3.68 -20.39 -6.26
CA CYS A 211 2.55 -20.26 -5.34
C CYS A 211 2.09 -21.62 -4.82
N ASP A 212 2.05 -22.66 -5.66
CA ASP A 212 1.76 -24.03 -5.21
C ASP A 212 2.74 -24.52 -4.13
N ALA A 213 4.02 -24.14 -4.21
CA ALA A 213 4.99 -24.47 -3.18
C ALA A 213 4.69 -23.77 -1.84
N MET A 214 4.15 -22.55 -1.89
CA MET A 214 3.67 -21.84 -0.68
C MET A 214 2.42 -22.51 -0.10
N LEU A 215 1.46 -22.88 -0.95
CA LEU A 215 0.24 -23.56 -0.52
C LEU A 215 0.54 -24.92 0.12
N ARG A 216 1.42 -25.73 -0.48
CA ARG A 216 1.83 -27.02 0.13
C ARG A 216 2.44 -26.83 1.51
N LYS A 217 3.29 -25.81 1.70
CA LYS A 217 3.86 -25.51 3.01
C LYS A 217 2.79 -25.07 4.02
N LEU A 218 1.77 -24.35 3.56
CA LEU A 218 0.62 -23.99 4.37
C LEU A 218 -0.19 -25.24 4.76
N ASP A 219 -0.48 -26.14 3.82
CA ASP A 219 -1.20 -27.39 4.07
C ASP A 219 -0.43 -28.27 5.06
N GLU A 220 0.87 -28.48 4.85
CA GLU A 220 1.77 -29.20 5.78
C GLU A 220 1.78 -28.57 7.18
N TYR A 221 1.62 -27.25 7.28
CA TYR A 221 1.52 -26.57 8.57
C TYR A 221 0.15 -26.79 9.20
N VAL A 222 -0.94 -26.66 8.42
CA VAL A 222 -2.32 -26.86 8.87
C VAL A 222 -2.55 -28.29 9.39
N GLU A 223 -1.91 -29.29 8.80
CA GLU A 223 -1.93 -30.67 9.29
C GLU A 223 -1.38 -30.81 10.72
N LYS A 224 -0.57 -29.84 11.19
CA LYS A 224 -0.04 -29.80 12.56
C LYS A 224 -1.02 -29.14 13.55
N LYS A 225 -2.25 -28.82 13.13
CA LYS A 225 -3.28 -28.26 14.01
C LYS A 225 -3.47 -29.18 15.23
N PRO A 226 -3.43 -28.65 16.46
CA PRO A 226 -3.53 -29.47 17.65
C PRO A 226 -4.83 -30.28 17.68
N ASP A 227 -4.71 -31.59 17.93
CA ASP A 227 -5.86 -32.44 18.14
C ASP A 227 -6.70 -31.97 19.33
N ILE A 228 -8.02 -31.99 19.16
CA ILE A 228 -8.97 -31.63 20.20
C ILE A 228 -9.60 -32.91 20.78
N SER A 229 -9.52 -33.08 22.10
CA SER A 229 -10.19 -34.21 22.75
C SER A 229 -11.71 -34.06 22.69
N SER A 230 -12.44 -35.17 22.80
CA SER A 230 -13.90 -35.17 22.67
C SER A 230 -14.59 -34.29 23.73
N GLU A 231 -14.01 -34.21 24.93
CA GLU A 231 -14.48 -33.44 26.07
C GLU A 231 -14.28 -31.94 25.83
N ILE A 232 -13.09 -31.55 25.36
CA ILE A 232 -12.79 -30.15 25.02
C ILE A 232 -13.66 -29.71 23.82
N ALA A 233 -13.84 -30.57 22.81
CA ALA A 233 -14.70 -30.27 21.67
C ALA A 233 -16.17 -30.06 22.08
N LYS A 234 -16.69 -30.87 23.02
CA LYS A 234 -18.03 -30.68 23.58
C LYS A 234 -18.13 -29.35 24.34
N PHE A 235 -17.12 -29.03 25.15
CA PHE A 235 -17.05 -27.78 25.90
C PHE A 235 -17.06 -26.56 24.97
N LEU A 236 -16.20 -26.53 23.94
CA LEU A 236 -16.08 -25.40 23.01
C LEU A 236 -17.34 -25.17 22.15
N LYS A 237 -18.17 -26.21 21.97
CA LYS A 237 -19.47 -26.10 21.27
C LYS A 237 -20.59 -25.48 22.12
N MET A 238 -20.39 -25.33 23.43
CA MET A 238 -21.39 -24.71 24.31
C MET A 238 -21.46 -23.18 24.09
N PRO A 239 -22.58 -22.51 24.39
CA PRO A 239 -22.61 -21.04 24.35
C PRO A 239 -21.58 -20.44 25.30
N LYS A 240 -20.93 -19.33 24.92
CA LYS A 240 -19.86 -18.70 25.73
C LYS A 240 -20.27 -18.41 27.18
N SER A 241 -21.52 -18.00 27.41
CA SER A 241 -22.04 -17.77 28.77
C SER A 241 -22.01 -19.04 29.64
N TYR A 242 -22.36 -20.18 29.07
CA TYR A 242 -22.28 -21.49 29.74
C TYR A 242 -20.84 -21.94 29.94
N GLN A 243 -19.96 -21.71 28.96
CA GLN A 243 -18.53 -22.02 29.09
C GLN A 243 -17.91 -21.29 30.30
N ILE A 244 -18.19 -19.99 30.44
CA ILE A 244 -17.71 -19.16 31.54
C ILE A 244 -18.21 -19.69 32.89
N GLN A 245 -19.51 -19.98 33.00
CA GLN A 245 -20.11 -20.51 34.22
C GLN A 245 -19.54 -21.88 34.58
N LEU A 246 -19.41 -22.78 33.61
CA LEU A 246 -18.88 -24.12 33.81
C LEU A 246 -17.40 -24.07 34.22
N LEU A 247 -16.59 -23.21 33.61
CA LEU A 247 -15.19 -23.00 34.02
C LEU A 247 -15.08 -22.52 35.48
N ALA A 248 -15.98 -21.64 35.92
CA ALA A 248 -15.99 -21.17 37.30
C ALA A 248 -16.31 -22.32 38.28
N VAL A 249 -17.30 -23.16 37.96
CA VAL A 249 -17.63 -24.36 38.74
C VAL A 249 -16.46 -25.34 38.76
N MET A 250 -15.90 -25.67 37.60
CA MET A 250 -14.77 -26.60 37.48
C MET A 250 -13.55 -26.13 38.27
N LYS A 251 -13.25 -24.83 38.26
CA LYS A 251 -12.15 -24.24 39.06
C LYS A 251 -12.42 -24.39 40.56
N SER A 252 -13.62 -24.04 41.02
CA SER A 252 -13.98 -24.18 42.44
C SER A 252 -13.92 -25.64 42.92
N GLU A 253 -14.39 -26.58 42.10
CA GLU A 253 -14.32 -28.01 42.44
C GLU A 253 -12.89 -28.55 42.40
N ALA A 254 -12.04 -28.08 41.48
CA ALA A 254 -10.63 -28.41 41.45
C ALA A 254 -9.90 -27.91 42.72
N GLU A 255 -10.19 -26.69 43.17
CA GLU A 255 -9.68 -26.11 44.43
C GLU A 255 -10.11 -26.92 45.67
N LYS A 256 -11.30 -27.54 45.64
CA LYS A 256 -11.78 -28.47 46.67
C LYS A 256 -11.16 -29.88 46.59
N GLY A 257 -10.24 -30.12 45.64
CA GLY A 257 -9.49 -31.36 45.48
C GLY A 257 -9.99 -32.31 44.40
N SER A 258 -10.95 -31.91 43.55
CA SER A 258 -11.43 -32.77 42.47
C SER A 258 -10.38 -32.95 41.36
N THR A 259 -9.74 -34.13 41.32
CA THR A 259 -8.72 -34.48 40.32
C THR A 259 -9.26 -34.46 38.88
N GLN A 260 -10.51 -34.87 38.64
CA GLN A 260 -11.08 -34.90 37.28
C GLN A 260 -11.22 -33.49 36.68
N HIS A 261 -11.75 -32.55 37.46
CA HIS A 261 -11.84 -31.14 37.07
C HIS A 261 -10.45 -30.52 36.83
N GLN A 262 -9.46 -30.83 37.68
CA GLN A 262 -8.07 -30.37 37.45
C GLN A 262 -7.51 -30.91 36.14
N ILE A 263 -7.68 -32.21 35.85
CA ILE A 263 -7.23 -32.84 34.59
C ILE A 263 -7.88 -32.16 33.37
N PHE A 264 -9.17 -31.86 33.44
CA PHE A 264 -9.86 -31.16 32.35
C PHE A 264 -9.30 -29.75 32.16
N LEU A 265 -9.15 -28.96 33.23
CA LEU A 265 -8.61 -27.60 33.15
C LEU A 265 -7.17 -27.57 32.62
N ASP A 266 -6.31 -28.49 33.06
CA ASP A 266 -4.93 -28.60 32.56
C ASP A 266 -4.89 -29.01 31.09
N SER A 267 -5.83 -29.88 30.67
CA SER A 267 -5.93 -30.31 29.28
C SER A 267 -6.45 -29.20 28.37
N LEU A 268 -7.44 -28.42 28.83
CA LEU A 268 -7.93 -27.24 28.15
C LEU A 268 -6.82 -26.19 28.02
N ALA A 269 -6.11 -25.85 29.09
CA ALA A 269 -5.03 -24.89 29.08
C ALA A 269 -3.88 -25.32 28.14
N ARG A 270 -3.51 -26.61 28.14
CA ARG A 270 -2.51 -27.16 27.20
C ARG A 270 -2.99 -27.09 25.76
N TYR A 271 -4.26 -27.39 25.50
CA TYR A 271 -4.84 -27.26 24.17
C TYR A 271 -4.83 -25.81 23.69
N GLU A 272 -5.28 -24.86 24.52
CA GLU A 272 -5.27 -23.43 24.22
C GLU A 272 -3.86 -22.90 23.94
N ALA A 273 -2.87 -23.30 24.75
CA ALA A 273 -1.48 -22.91 24.53
C ALA A 273 -0.91 -23.46 23.21
N LYS A 274 -1.19 -24.74 22.87
CA LYS A 274 -0.81 -25.32 21.58
C LYS A 274 -1.52 -24.64 20.41
N LEU A 275 -2.81 -24.33 20.58
CA LEU A 275 -3.61 -23.66 19.55
C LEU A 275 -3.12 -22.23 19.32
N LEU A 276 -2.72 -21.52 20.38
CA LEU A 276 -2.09 -20.21 20.29
C LEU A 276 -0.77 -20.28 19.51
N ALA A 277 0.13 -21.20 19.89
CA ALA A 277 1.40 -21.40 19.17
C ALA A 277 1.19 -21.77 17.70
N PHE A 278 0.19 -22.60 17.39
CA PHE A 278 -0.22 -22.91 16.02
C PHE A 278 -0.72 -21.66 15.27
N ARG A 279 -1.57 -20.84 15.91
CA ARG A 279 -2.09 -19.59 15.33
C ARG A 279 -1.01 -18.51 15.17
N ASP A 280 0.05 -18.55 15.95
CA ASP A 280 1.16 -17.62 15.77
C ASP A 280 2.09 -18.09 14.65
N GLY A 281 2.40 -19.39 14.58
CA GLY A 281 3.23 -19.91 13.48
C GLY A 281 2.54 -19.87 12.11
N ILE A 282 1.20 -19.93 12.03
CA ILE A 282 0.51 -19.74 10.74
C ILE A 282 0.67 -18.30 10.22
N LYS A 283 0.75 -17.29 11.09
CA LYS A 283 0.95 -15.89 10.69
C LYS A 283 2.36 -15.62 10.15
N GLU A 284 3.32 -16.47 10.47
CA GLU A 284 4.67 -16.43 9.90
C GLU A 284 4.72 -16.93 8.45
N LEU A 285 3.66 -17.60 7.98
CA LEU A 285 3.54 -17.97 6.58
C LEU A 285 3.10 -16.75 5.76
N PRO A 286 3.77 -16.47 4.63
CA PRO A 286 3.53 -15.26 3.86
C PRO A 286 2.14 -15.25 3.21
N ILE A 287 1.59 -16.42 2.88
CA ILE A 287 0.26 -16.55 2.28
C ILE A 287 -0.54 -17.51 3.16
N VAL A 288 -1.73 -17.08 3.59
CA VAL A 288 -2.65 -17.90 4.39
C VAL A 288 -4.05 -17.79 3.81
N ASP A 289 -4.69 -18.92 3.49
CA ASP A 289 -6.09 -18.94 3.06
C ASP A 289 -7.00 -18.43 4.19
N VAL A 290 -7.85 -17.45 3.88
CA VAL A 290 -8.77 -16.83 4.84
C VAL A 290 -9.70 -17.89 5.47
N LYS A 291 -10.04 -18.96 4.75
CA LYS A 291 -10.87 -20.07 5.26
C LYS A 291 -10.22 -20.82 6.42
N ILE A 292 -8.89 -20.92 6.43
CA ILE A 292 -8.16 -21.57 7.54
C ILE A 292 -8.29 -20.74 8.82
N MET A 293 -8.37 -19.41 8.68
CA MET A 293 -8.50 -18.47 9.79
C MET A 293 -9.95 -18.26 10.24
N ARG A 294 -10.93 -18.47 9.35
CA ARG A 294 -12.37 -18.32 9.63
C ARG A 294 -13.07 -19.68 9.72
N GLU A 295 -13.30 -20.17 10.93
CA GLU A 295 -14.13 -21.36 11.16
C GLU A 295 -15.52 -21.18 10.52
N GLY A 296 -15.87 -22.02 9.53
CA GLY A 296 -17.21 -22.03 8.91
C GLY A 296 -17.37 -21.20 7.62
N SER A 297 -16.30 -20.66 7.04
CA SER A 297 -16.34 -19.95 5.76
C SER A 297 -16.76 -20.88 4.60
N ARG A 298 -17.96 -20.67 4.05
CA ARG A 298 -18.44 -21.29 2.80
C ARG A 298 -18.22 -20.38 1.58
N HIS A 299 -17.18 -19.56 1.58
CA HIS A 299 -16.90 -18.73 0.39
C HIS A 299 -16.38 -19.61 -0.75
N ASN A 300 -17.02 -19.54 -1.92
CA ASN A 300 -16.55 -20.24 -3.11
C ASN A 300 -15.25 -19.61 -3.64
N ASN A 301 -15.08 -18.29 -3.47
CA ASN A 301 -13.91 -17.55 -3.93
C ASN A 301 -12.69 -17.81 -3.02
N GLN A 302 -11.55 -18.14 -3.61
CA GLN A 302 -10.30 -18.33 -2.85
C GLN A 302 -9.66 -16.98 -2.57
N THR A 303 -9.49 -16.69 -1.27
CA THR A 303 -8.99 -15.41 -0.77
C THR A 303 -7.88 -15.68 0.23
N PHE A 304 -6.81 -14.90 0.15
CA PHE A 304 -5.61 -15.08 0.96
C PHE A 304 -5.23 -13.82 1.74
N PHE A 305 -4.78 -14.01 2.97
CA PHE A 305 -4.05 -12.98 3.70
C PHE A 305 -2.58 -12.99 3.27
N LEU A 306 -2.05 -11.82 2.94
CA LEU A 306 -0.62 -11.62 2.68
C LEU A 306 0.06 -11.09 3.95
N ASN A 307 0.91 -11.91 4.54
CA ASN A 307 1.56 -11.64 5.82
C ASN A 307 3.04 -11.30 5.66
N VAL A 308 3.53 -10.42 6.53
CA VAL A 308 4.94 -10.08 6.70
C VAL A 308 5.24 -10.03 8.19
N GLY A 309 6.16 -10.88 8.66
CA GLY A 309 6.59 -10.89 10.06
C GLY A 309 5.42 -10.99 11.05
N GLY A 310 4.50 -11.93 10.80
CA GLY A 310 3.34 -12.17 11.65
C GLY A 310 2.16 -11.18 11.49
N LYS A 311 2.26 -10.18 10.61
CA LYS A 311 1.22 -9.16 10.38
C LYS A 311 0.61 -9.27 8.99
N THR A 312 -0.71 -9.20 8.92
CA THR A 312 -1.46 -9.13 7.66
C THR A 312 -1.50 -7.70 7.15
N HIS A 313 -1.02 -7.48 5.93
CA HIS A 313 -1.04 -6.16 5.30
C HIS A 313 -2.03 -6.07 4.14
N TRP A 314 -2.31 -7.19 3.48
CA TRP A 314 -3.14 -7.23 2.28
C TRP A 314 -4.07 -8.45 2.27
N VAL A 315 -5.18 -8.32 1.57
CA VAL A 315 -6.09 -9.40 1.18
C VAL A 315 -5.96 -9.59 -0.32
N PHE A 316 -5.71 -10.83 -0.77
CA PHE A 316 -5.40 -11.15 -2.15
C PHE A 316 -6.38 -12.16 -2.74
N LYS A 317 -6.88 -11.87 -3.95
CA LYS A 317 -7.76 -12.75 -4.73
C LYS A 317 -7.11 -13.04 -6.09
N PRO A 318 -6.47 -14.21 -6.28
CA PRO A 318 -5.85 -14.57 -7.55
C PRO A 318 -6.89 -14.86 -8.64
N ILE A 319 -6.59 -14.50 -9.89
CA ILE A 319 -7.44 -14.79 -11.05
C ILE A 319 -7.62 -16.31 -11.25
N SER A 320 -6.56 -17.09 -11.06
CA SER A 320 -6.56 -18.55 -11.35
C SER A 320 -7.47 -19.36 -10.43
N GLU A 321 -7.75 -18.86 -9.22
CA GLU A 321 -8.45 -19.62 -8.17
C GLU A 321 -9.91 -19.18 -7.97
N ASN A 322 -10.47 -18.39 -8.88
CA ASN A 322 -11.82 -17.86 -8.76
C ASN A 322 -12.66 -18.19 -9.99
N GLU A 323 -13.90 -18.66 -9.79
CA GLU A 323 -14.80 -19.10 -10.87
C GLU A 323 -15.11 -17.99 -11.88
N LYS A 324 -15.26 -16.75 -11.40
CA LYS A 324 -15.46 -15.56 -12.24
C LYS A 324 -14.13 -14.92 -12.70
N GLY A 325 -13.00 -15.48 -12.26
CA GLY A 325 -11.65 -15.15 -12.69
C GLY A 325 -11.34 -13.65 -12.78
N GLU A 326 -11.05 -13.19 -13.99
CA GLU A 326 -10.62 -11.82 -14.29
C GLU A 326 -11.69 -10.77 -13.94
N GLU A 327 -12.97 -11.11 -14.00
CA GLU A 327 -14.07 -10.17 -13.75
C GLU A 327 -14.04 -9.63 -12.31
N ILE A 328 -13.84 -10.52 -11.32
CA ILE A 328 -13.71 -10.16 -9.90
C ILE A 328 -12.56 -9.19 -9.70
N VAL A 329 -11.40 -9.53 -10.26
CA VAL A 329 -10.18 -8.74 -10.11
C VAL A 329 -10.31 -7.39 -10.80
N ARG A 330 -10.96 -7.35 -11.96
CA ARG A 330 -11.24 -6.12 -12.69
C ARG A 330 -12.20 -5.23 -11.93
N ALA A 331 -13.27 -5.77 -11.34
CA ALA A 331 -14.21 -5.00 -10.51
C ALA A 331 -13.50 -4.38 -9.31
N GLU A 332 -12.83 -5.19 -8.49
CA GLU A 332 -12.11 -4.77 -7.28
C GLU A 332 -11.08 -3.65 -7.55
N CYS A 333 -10.26 -3.81 -8.59
CA CYS A 333 -9.28 -2.78 -8.96
C CYS A 333 -9.93 -1.55 -9.59
N THR A 334 -10.97 -1.72 -10.42
CA THR A 334 -11.65 -0.59 -11.08
C THR A 334 -12.33 0.31 -10.05
N VAL A 335 -13.00 -0.26 -9.05
CA VAL A 335 -13.63 0.55 -8.00
C VAL A 335 -12.61 1.31 -7.16
N SER A 336 -11.45 0.72 -6.87
CA SER A 336 -10.38 1.45 -6.19
C SER A 336 -9.86 2.61 -7.05
N ARG A 337 -9.83 2.46 -8.38
CA ARG A 337 -9.48 3.55 -9.30
C ARG A 337 -10.54 4.65 -9.34
N LEU A 338 -11.83 4.28 -9.24
CA LEU A 338 -12.95 5.22 -9.17
C LEU A 338 -12.93 6.06 -7.88
N ASN A 339 -12.27 5.57 -6.83
CA ASN A 339 -12.00 6.31 -5.59
C ASN A 339 -10.80 7.29 -5.70
N TYR A 340 -10.68 8.03 -6.82
CA TYR A 340 -9.46 8.77 -7.19
C TYR A 340 -9.10 9.98 -6.30
N HIS A 341 -10.04 10.51 -5.53
CA HIS A 341 -9.79 11.51 -4.48
C HIS A 341 -10.03 10.95 -3.08
N GLN A 342 -10.09 9.61 -2.95
CA GLN A 342 -10.38 8.91 -1.68
C GLN A 342 -11.70 9.38 -1.06
N GLN A 343 -12.65 9.76 -1.92
CA GLN A 343 -13.91 10.33 -1.51
C GLN A 343 -14.91 9.29 -0.96
N PHE A 344 -14.64 8.00 -1.16
CA PHE A 344 -15.41 6.88 -0.67
C PHE A 344 -14.64 6.06 0.37
N PRO A 345 -15.33 5.42 1.33
CA PRO A 345 -14.72 4.59 2.37
C PRO A 345 -14.37 3.19 1.84
N ILE A 346 -13.51 3.15 0.81
CA ILE A 346 -13.07 1.93 0.13
C ILE A 346 -11.54 1.82 0.25
N PRO A 347 -10.98 0.68 0.71
CA PRO A 347 -9.54 0.49 0.77
C PRO A 347 -8.89 0.50 -0.60
N LEU A 348 -7.62 0.91 -0.65
CA LEU A 348 -6.82 0.80 -1.86
C LEU A 348 -6.75 -0.67 -2.30
N THR A 349 -7.14 -0.94 -3.54
CA THR A 349 -6.97 -2.22 -4.22
C THR A 349 -6.14 -2.05 -5.47
N ILE A 350 -5.10 -2.87 -5.62
CA ILE A 350 -4.18 -2.84 -6.75
C ILE A 350 -4.13 -4.19 -7.46
N LEU A 351 -3.70 -4.18 -8.71
CA LEU A 351 -3.37 -5.41 -9.44
C LEU A 351 -1.94 -5.82 -9.09
N LEU A 352 -1.76 -7.03 -8.53
CA LEU A 352 -0.48 -7.53 -8.04
C LEU A 352 -0.13 -8.86 -8.69
N GLY A 353 1.14 -9.02 -9.09
CA GLY A 353 1.72 -10.28 -9.52
C GLY A 353 2.57 -10.92 -8.42
N ILE A 354 2.27 -12.18 -8.10
CA ILE A 354 3.01 -12.99 -7.13
C ILE A 354 3.42 -14.28 -7.84
N LYS A 355 4.70 -14.40 -8.19
CA LYS A 355 5.21 -15.54 -8.98
C LYS A 355 4.35 -15.75 -10.24
N GLU A 356 3.70 -16.90 -10.39
CA GLU A 356 2.81 -17.24 -11.50
C GLU A 356 1.36 -16.71 -11.33
N TRP A 357 0.98 -16.24 -10.15
CA TRP A 357 -0.33 -15.69 -9.87
C TRP A 357 -0.42 -14.20 -10.18
N VAL A 358 -1.58 -13.78 -10.67
CA VAL A 358 -1.98 -12.37 -10.80
C VAL A 358 -3.34 -12.23 -10.14
N GLY A 359 -3.57 -11.16 -9.39
CA GLY A 359 -4.83 -10.94 -8.67
C GLY A 359 -4.99 -9.55 -8.11
N SER A 360 -6.16 -9.28 -7.52
CA SER A 360 -6.40 -8.05 -6.77
C SER A 360 -5.82 -8.17 -5.36
N ALA A 361 -5.06 -7.16 -4.94
CA ALA A 361 -4.54 -7.02 -3.58
C ALA A 361 -5.14 -5.76 -2.95
N GLN A 362 -6.03 -5.96 -1.99
CA GLN A 362 -6.68 -4.90 -1.21
C GLN A 362 -5.93 -4.69 0.10
N LEU A 363 -5.72 -3.44 0.51
CA LEU A 363 -5.15 -3.15 1.83
C LEU A 363 -6.03 -3.72 2.94
N PHE A 364 -5.40 -4.42 3.87
CA PHE A 364 -6.09 -4.98 5.02
C PHE A 364 -6.51 -3.87 6.00
N VAL A 365 -7.75 -3.95 6.48
CA VAL A 365 -8.32 -3.01 7.44
C VAL A 365 -8.07 -3.55 8.86
N GLU A 366 -7.02 -3.06 9.51
CA GLU A 366 -6.68 -3.44 10.89
C GLU A 366 -7.73 -2.94 11.89
N HIS A 367 -7.86 -3.63 13.03
CA HIS A 367 -8.75 -3.25 14.14
C HIS A 367 -10.22 -3.01 13.74
N ALA A 368 -10.67 -3.74 12.72
CA ALA A 368 -12.04 -3.69 12.25
C ALA A 368 -13.02 -4.40 13.19
N TYR A 369 -14.21 -3.82 13.32
CA TYR A 369 -15.37 -4.36 14.02
C TYR A 369 -16.40 -4.85 13.01
N THR A 370 -17.10 -5.93 13.33
CA THR A 370 -18.32 -6.35 12.63
C THR A 370 -19.52 -5.54 13.12
N GLN A 371 -20.62 -5.55 12.36
CA GLN A 371 -21.87 -4.90 12.79
C GLN A 371 -22.31 -5.35 14.19
N ALA A 372 -22.29 -6.65 14.47
CA ALA A 372 -22.68 -7.19 15.77
C ALA A 372 -21.81 -6.65 16.92
N GLN A 373 -20.53 -6.38 16.67
CA GLN A 373 -19.64 -5.80 17.69
C GLN A 373 -19.96 -4.32 17.93
N ILE A 374 -20.20 -3.54 16.87
CA ILE A 374 -20.62 -2.14 16.98
C ILE A 374 -21.92 -2.01 17.78
N GLU A 375 -22.91 -2.90 17.54
CA GLU A 375 -24.19 -2.93 18.25
C GLU A 375 -24.02 -3.26 19.75
N VAL A 376 -23.14 -4.22 20.08
CA VAL A 376 -22.82 -4.58 21.47
C VAL A 376 -22.10 -3.44 22.19
N GLU A 377 -21.16 -2.79 21.52
CA GLU A 377 -20.39 -1.67 22.08
C GLU A 377 -21.16 -0.34 22.08
N LYS A 378 -22.31 -0.29 21.39
CA LYS A 378 -23.15 0.91 21.23
C LYS A 378 -22.36 2.11 20.69
N LEU A 379 -21.46 1.84 19.75
CA LEU A 379 -20.67 2.91 19.14
C LEU A 379 -21.57 3.74 18.21
N GLU A 380 -21.44 5.05 18.31
CA GLU A 380 -22.16 5.97 17.44
C GLU A 380 -21.56 5.94 16.03
N MET A 381 -22.44 5.89 15.02
CA MET A 381 -22.05 5.76 13.62
C MET A 381 -21.62 7.09 13.01
N GLU A 382 -20.54 7.10 12.23
CA GLU A 382 -20.16 8.25 11.41
C GLU A 382 -21.07 8.36 10.19
N GLU A 383 -22.14 9.14 10.33
CA GLU A 383 -23.21 9.35 9.32
C GLU A 383 -22.67 9.63 7.91
N ASN A 384 -21.66 10.51 7.81
CA ASN A 384 -21.12 10.92 6.52
C ASN A 384 -20.48 9.75 5.75
N GLN A 385 -19.87 8.79 6.44
CA GLN A 385 -19.23 7.64 5.78
C GLN A 385 -20.27 6.63 5.34
N LEU A 386 -21.35 6.44 6.12
CA LEU A 386 -22.50 5.63 5.70
C LEU A 386 -23.14 6.17 4.42
N HIS A 387 -23.38 7.48 4.34
CA HIS A 387 -23.91 8.10 3.12
C HIS A 387 -22.94 7.95 1.95
N ARG A 388 -21.63 8.16 2.16
CA ARG A 388 -20.61 7.98 1.12
C ARG A 388 -20.57 6.54 0.59
N LEU A 389 -20.68 5.53 1.45
CA LEU A 389 -20.72 4.13 1.01
C LEU A 389 -22.01 3.82 0.23
N ALA A 390 -23.15 4.34 0.66
CA ALA A 390 -24.41 4.16 -0.07
C ALA A 390 -24.39 4.82 -1.45
N ILE A 391 -23.86 6.04 -1.55
CA ILE A 391 -23.67 6.71 -2.84
C ILE A 391 -22.73 5.89 -3.73
N PHE A 392 -21.63 5.38 -3.19
CA PHE A 392 -20.72 4.49 -3.91
C PHE A 392 -21.44 3.24 -4.46
N ASP A 393 -22.16 2.52 -3.60
CA ASP A 393 -22.83 1.27 -3.96
C ASP A 393 -23.94 1.51 -5.01
N LEU A 394 -24.65 2.65 -4.94
CA LEU A 394 -25.61 3.06 -5.97
C LEU A 394 -24.93 3.40 -7.31
N LEU A 395 -23.94 4.30 -7.31
CA LEU A 395 -23.26 4.75 -8.53
C LEU A 395 -22.58 3.59 -9.28
N PHE A 396 -22.07 2.61 -8.54
CA PHE A 396 -21.30 1.49 -9.07
C PHE A 396 -22.02 0.15 -8.99
N SER A 397 -23.35 0.18 -8.84
CA SER A 397 -24.24 -0.97 -8.98
C SER A 397 -23.84 -2.18 -8.11
N ASN A 398 -23.52 -1.97 -6.83
CA ASN A 398 -23.13 -3.08 -5.97
C ASN A 398 -24.32 -4.01 -5.69
N SER A 399 -24.18 -5.27 -6.11
CA SER A 399 -25.22 -6.29 -5.99
C SER A 399 -25.02 -7.28 -4.84
N ASP A 400 -23.98 -7.10 -4.01
CA ASP A 400 -23.68 -8.00 -2.88
C ASP A 400 -23.21 -7.26 -1.62
N ARG A 401 -23.74 -6.06 -1.32
CA ARG A 401 -23.41 -5.38 -0.06
C ARG A 401 -24.21 -5.95 1.11
N ASN A 402 -23.73 -7.07 1.64
CA ASN A 402 -24.27 -7.77 2.81
C ASN A 402 -23.43 -7.52 4.08
N GLY A 403 -23.92 -7.98 5.25
CA GLY A 403 -23.26 -7.81 6.55
C GLY A 403 -21.83 -8.36 6.70
N ALA A 404 -21.38 -9.22 5.77
CA ALA A 404 -20.00 -9.71 5.72
C ALA A 404 -19.07 -8.84 4.84
N ASN A 405 -19.65 -7.98 4.01
CA ASN A 405 -18.94 -7.20 2.98
C ASN A 405 -18.74 -5.73 3.41
N PHE A 406 -18.96 -5.39 4.67
CA PHE A 406 -18.51 -4.12 5.24
C PHE A 406 -18.01 -4.33 6.66
N LEU A 407 -17.13 -3.43 7.07
CA LEU A 407 -16.49 -3.42 8.38
C LEU A 407 -16.63 -2.02 8.99
N PHE A 408 -16.30 -1.90 10.27
CA PHE A 408 -16.26 -0.61 10.95
C PHE A 408 -14.91 -0.39 11.62
N GLN A 409 -14.43 0.85 11.63
CA GLN A 409 -13.27 1.25 12.43
C GLN A 409 -13.67 2.34 13.42
N ASN A 410 -13.11 2.28 14.62
CA ASN A 410 -13.27 3.33 15.62
C ASN A 410 -12.00 4.18 15.68
N LEU A 411 -11.96 5.27 14.91
CA LEU A 411 -10.78 6.15 14.82
C LEU A 411 -10.86 7.37 15.76
N SER A 412 -12.05 7.75 16.20
CA SER A 412 -12.31 9.02 16.89
C SER A 412 -13.40 8.95 17.96
N GLY A 413 -13.77 7.73 18.40
CA GLY A 413 -14.96 7.49 19.22
C GLY A 413 -16.23 7.27 18.40
N LEU A 414 -16.17 7.47 17.08
CA LEU A 414 -17.22 7.15 16.11
C LEU A 414 -16.84 5.93 15.27
N ALA A 415 -17.82 5.08 14.99
CA ALA A 415 -17.70 3.95 14.10
C ALA A 415 -17.81 4.41 12.64
N SER A 416 -16.68 4.41 11.95
CA SER A 416 -16.53 4.75 10.54
C SER A 416 -16.70 3.46 9.70
N ILE A 417 -17.67 3.44 8.78
CA ILE A 417 -17.90 2.26 7.93
C ILE A 417 -16.81 2.15 6.85
N VAL A 418 -16.49 0.91 6.47
CA VAL A 418 -15.54 0.56 5.41
C VAL A 418 -16.16 -0.48 4.49
N GLY A 419 -16.28 -0.18 3.21
CA GLY A 419 -16.72 -1.14 2.19
C GLY A 419 -15.56 -2.05 1.77
N ILE A 420 -15.77 -3.36 1.83
CA ILE A 420 -14.83 -4.37 1.32
C ILE A 420 -15.54 -5.29 0.33
N ASP A 421 -14.82 -6.18 -0.34
CA ASP A 421 -15.41 -7.17 -1.25
C ASP A 421 -16.30 -6.57 -2.36
N HIS A 422 -15.67 -5.96 -3.36
CA HIS A 422 -16.34 -5.24 -4.45
C HIS A 422 -16.44 -6.08 -5.73
N ASP A 423 -16.40 -7.40 -5.59
CA ASP A 423 -16.38 -8.32 -6.71
C ASP A 423 -17.69 -8.33 -7.53
N SER A 424 -18.75 -7.79 -6.93
CA SER A 424 -20.11 -7.70 -7.46
C SER A 424 -20.53 -6.26 -7.76
N CYS A 425 -19.56 -5.36 -7.89
CA CYS A 425 -19.73 -4.00 -8.42
C CYS A 425 -19.53 -3.96 -9.94
N LEU A 426 -20.16 -2.97 -10.57
CA LEU A 426 -20.12 -2.65 -12.00
C LEU A 426 -20.72 -3.74 -12.89
N MET A 427 -21.44 -3.34 -13.93
CA MET A 427 -22.02 -4.26 -14.91
C MET A 427 -20.97 -4.70 -15.94
N PHE A 428 -20.18 -5.74 -15.62
CA PHE A 428 -19.20 -6.32 -16.57
C PHE A 428 -19.75 -7.45 -17.43
N LYS A 429 -20.59 -8.34 -16.88
CA LYS A 429 -21.25 -9.42 -17.62
C LYS A 429 -22.64 -9.72 -17.09
N GLU A 430 -22.72 -10.03 -15.80
CA GLU A 430 -23.98 -10.36 -15.15
C GLU A 430 -24.57 -9.11 -14.49
N ILE A 431 -25.87 -8.88 -14.71
CA ILE A 431 -26.61 -7.83 -14.02
C ILE A 431 -27.45 -8.49 -12.94
N ARG A 432 -27.32 -8.02 -11.69
CA ARG A 432 -27.98 -8.57 -10.51
C ARG A 432 -28.69 -7.46 -9.75
N ALA A 433 -29.73 -7.81 -9.01
CA ALA A 433 -30.42 -6.86 -8.14
C ALA A 433 -29.45 -6.22 -7.14
N LEU A 434 -29.61 -4.92 -6.92
CA LEU A 434 -28.85 -4.18 -5.92
C LEU A 434 -29.22 -4.70 -4.52
N ARG A 435 -28.20 -5.01 -3.71
CA ARG A 435 -28.38 -5.49 -2.33
C ARG A 435 -27.59 -4.61 -1.39
N LEU A 436 -28.28 -3.87 -0.51
CA LEU A 436 -27.69 -2.99 0.49
C LEU A 436 -28.27 -3.35 1.87
N GLU A 437 -27.60 -4.22 2.63
CA GLU A 437 -28.09 -4.72 3.94
C GLU A 437 -27.76 -3.82 5.14
N TYR A 438 -27.25 -2.60 4.92
CA TYR A 438 -26.96 -1.66 6.00
C TYR A 438 -28.02 -0.57 6.17
N LEU A 439 -29.13 -0.61 5.44
CA LEU A 439 -30.16 0.44 5.44
C LEU A 439 -30.92 0.59 6.78
N GLN A 440 -30.73 -0.33 7.72
CA GLN A 440 -31.28 -0.27 9.08
C GLN A 440 -30.70 0.86 9.93
N PHE A 441 -29.57 1.47 9.55
CA PHE A 441 -28.99 2.55 10.33
C PHE A 441 -29.80 3.84 10.19
N SER A 442 -30.10 4.50 11.32
CA SER A 442 -30.88 5.75 11.37
C SER A 442 -30.23 6.91 10.60
N ALA A 443 -28.94 6.81 10.26
CA ALA A 443 -28.26 7.75 9.37
C ALA A 443 -28.99 7.94 8.03
N PHE A 444 -29.65 6.91 7.50
CA PHE A 444 -30.35 6.97 6.20
C PHE A 444 -31.70 7.70 6.26
N GLU A 445 -32.23 7.96 7.45
CA GLU A 445 -33.43 8.79 7.64
C GLU A 445 -33.13 10.29 7.44
N LYS A 446 -31.85 10.66 7.39
CA LYS A 446 -31.40 12.03 7.15
C LYS A 446 -31.16 12.28 5.65
N PRO A 447 -31.38 13.52 5.19
CA PRO A 447 -31.06 13.90 3.82
C PRO A 447 -29.55 14.01 3.60
N LEU A 448 -29.15 14.02 2.31
CA LEU A 448 -27.77 14.28 1.90
C LEU A 448 -27.32 15.68 2.32
N LYS A 449 -26.02 15.81 2.64
CA LYS A 449 -25.38 17.10 2.92
C LYS A 449 -24.85 17.73 1.64
N ALA A 450 -24.78 19.06 1.60
CA ALA A 450 -24.38 19.81 0.41
C ALA A 450 -22.96 19.44 -0.06
N GLU A 451 -22.03 19.20 0.86
CA GLU A 451 -20.66 18.76 0.55
C GLU A 451 -20.57 17.38 -0.12
N MET A 452 -21.66 16.60 -0.16
CA MET A 452 -21.69 15.31 -0.85
C MET A 452 -21.95 15.44 -2.36
N GLU A 453 -22.36 16.63 -2.85
CA GLU A 453 -22.57 16.87 -4.28
C GLU A 453 -21.32 16.57 -5.10
N ASP A 454 -20.13 16.83 -4.55
CA ASP A 454 -18.85 16.55 -5.21
C ASP A 454 -18.71 15.08 -5.64
N LEU A 455 -19.38 14.15 -4.95
CA LEU A 455 -19.34 12.70 -5.23
C LEU A 455 -20.07 12.32 -6.53
N PHE A 456 -21.08 13.10 -6.92
CA PHE A 456 -21.94 12.85 -8.08
C PHE A 456 -22.12 14.08 -8.97
N SER A 457 -21.23 15.06 -8.85
CA SER A 457 -21.17 16.25 -9.71
C SER A 457 -20.91 15.86 -11.18
N PRO A 458 -21.29 16.70 -12.16
CA PRO A 458 -20.99 16.41 -13.57
C PRO A 458 -19.50 16.15 -13.84
N ALA A 459 -18.60 16.82 -13.12
CA ALA A 459 -17.16 16.59 -13.22
C ALA A 459 -16.77 15.19 -12.71
N ALA A 460 -17.32 14.77 -11.55
CA ALA A 460 -17.09 13.44 -11.00
C ALA A 460 -17.65 12.34 -11.92
N ILE A 461 -18.88 12.48 -12.41
CA ILE A 461 -19.51 11.50 -13.33
C ILE A 461 -18.70 11.35 -14.62
N ASN A 462 -18.26 12.45 -15.22
CA ASN A 462 -17.40 12.40 -16.41
C ASN A 462 -16.08 11.69 -16.14
N ARG A 463 -15.48 11.92 -14.97
CA ARG A 463 -14.26 11.23 -14.56
C ARG A 463 -14.49 9.73 -14.34
N TYR A 464 -15.59 9.34 -13.70
CA TYR A 464 -15.95 7.94 -13.53
C TYR A 464 -16.13 7.23 -14.86
N LYS A 465 -16.87 7.82 -15.82
CA LYS A 465 -17.07 7.26 -17.16
C LYS A 465 -15.75 7.06 -17.90
N LEU A 466 -14.81 8.01 -17.78
CA LEU A 466 -13.48 7.86 -18.38
C LEU A 466 -12.74 6.64 -17.80
N ILE A 467 -12.71 6.51 -16.48
CA ILE A 467 -12.08 5.37 -15.80
C ILE A 467 -12.79 4.07 -16.20
N MET A 468 -14.12 4.02 -16.15
CA MET A 468 -14.89 2.83 -16.54
C MET A 468 -14.62 2.42 -17.99
N LYS A 469 -14.54 3.39 -18.92
CA LYS A 469 -14.19 3.14 -20.33
C LYS A 469 -12.79 2.54 -20.49
N GLU A 470 -11.80 3.04 -19.75
CA GLU A 470 -10.44 2.49 -19.75
C GLU A 470 -10.35 1.06 -19.20
N ASN A 471 -11.35 0.61 -18.43
CA ASN A 471 -11.44 -0.76 -17.89
C ASN A 471 -12.52 -1.62 -18.60
N GLU A 472 -13.01 -1.17 -19.76
CA GLU A 472 -13.96 -1.91 -20.60
C GLU A 472 -15.28 -2.27 -19.88
N VAL A 473 -15.74 -1.42 -18.96
CA VAL A 473 -17.08 -1.55 -18.35
C VAL A 473 -18.15 -1.29 -19.42
N PHE A 474 -19.27 -2.04 -19.39
CA PHE A 474 -20.34 -1.88 -20.37
C PHE A 474 -21.04 -0.51 -20.30
N THR A 475 -21.53 -0.05 -21.45
CA THR A 475 -22.17 1.27 -21.61
C THR A 475 -23.46 1.41 -20.81
N PHE A 476 -24.17 0.31 -20.51
CA PHE A 476 -25.34 0.32 -19.63
C PHE A 476 -25.02 0.87 -18.23
N GLN A 477 -23.81 0.64 -17.73
CA GLN A 477 -23.36 1.24 -16.47
C GLN A 477 -23.32 2.77 -16.55
N PHE A 478 -23.08 3.35 -17.74
CA PHE A 478 -23.00 4.81 -17.90
C PHE A 478 -24.38 5.45 -17.85
N GLU A 479 -25.38 4.79 -18.45
CA GLU A 479 -26.78 5.20 -18.36
C GLU A 479 -27.28 5.14 -16.91
N TRP A 480 -26.97 4.05 -16.21
CA TRP A 480 -27.27 3.92 -14.79
C TRP A 480 -26.60 5.01 -13.95
N LEU A 481 -25.31 5.26 -14.19
CA LEU A 481 -24.54 6.28 -13.48
C LEU A 481 -25.16 7.68 -13.65
N ASP A 482 -25.61 8.04 -14.86
CA ASP A 482 -26.30 9.31 -15.11
C ASP A 482 -27.65 9.38 -14.39
N CYS A 483 -28.41 8.28 -14.39
CA CYS A 483 -29.69 8.19 -13.70
C CYS A 483 -29.52 8.42 -12.19
N VAL A 484 -28.59 7.69 -11.56
CA VAL A 484 -28.29 7.83 -10.13
C VAL A 484 -27.84 9.24 -9.80
N ALA A 485 -26.91 9.81 -10.57
CA ALA A 485 -26.41 11.17 -10.32
C ALA A 485 -27.53 12.22 -10.36
N LYS A 486 -28.44 12.10 -11.35
CA LYS A 486 -29.61 12.98 -11.46
C LYS A 486 -30.54 12.84 -10.27
N GLN A 487 -30.85 11.61 -9.84
CA GLN A 487 -31.73 11.38 -8.69
C GLN A 487 -31.10 11.86 -7.38
N LEU A 488 -29.81 11.61 -7.16
CA LEU A 488 -29.08 12.12 -5.99
C LEU A 488 -29.06 13.65 -5.96
N LYS A 489 -28.86 14.32 -7.11
CA LYS A 489 -28.91 15.78 -7.18
C LYS A 489 -30.29 16.34 -6.87
N GLN A 490 -31.34 15.75 -7.44
CA GLN A 490 -32.71 16.14 -7.12
C GLN A 490 -33.02 15.95 -5.63
N ALA A 491 -32.65 14.79 -5.06
CA ALA A 491 -32.84 14.49 -3.65
C ALA A 491 -32.09 15.47 -2.72
N LEU A 492 -30.87 15.88 -3.11
CA LEU A 492 -30.12 16.89 -2.39
C LEU A 492 -30.84 18.24 -2.37
N ASP A 493 -31.34 18.68 -3.53
CA ASP A 493 -32.00 19.99 -3.68
C ASP A 493 -33.33 20.06 -2.89
N VAL A 494 -34.09 18.95 -2.84
CA VAL A 494 -35.37 18.87 -2.10
C VAL A 494 -35.23 18.30 -0.67
N LYS A 495 -34.02 17.93 -0.25
CA LYS A 495 -33.71 17.30 1.04
C LYS A 495 -34.50 16.03 1.32
N THR A 496 -34.60 15.15 0.33
CA THR A 496 -35.20 13.81 0.50
C THR A 496 -34.30 12.95 1.41
N PRO A 497 -34.84 12.20 2.38
CA PRO A 497 -34.10 11.18 3.11
C PRO A 497 -33.38 10.20 2.17
N LEU A 498 -32.13 9.86 2.46
CA LEU A 498 -31.35 9.00 1.56
C LEU A 498 -31.96 7.60 1.41
N LYS A 499 -32.63 7.08 2.45
CA LYS A 499 -33.35 5.81 2.41
C LYS A 499 -34.38 5.77 1.27
N ASP A 500 -35.22 6.80 1.17
CA ASP A 500 -36.28 6.86 0.16
C ASP A 500 -35.71 6.91 -1.27
N VAL A 501 -34.56 7.58 -1.43
CA VAL A 501 -33.83 7.63 -2.70
C VAL A 501 -33.29 6.26 -3.08
N ILE A 502 -32.72 5.53 -2.12
CA ILE A 502 -32.19 4.17 -2.34
C ILE A 502 -33.32 3.22 -2.74
N GLU A 503 -34.45 3.22 -2.02
CA GLU A 503 -35.59 2.34 -2.32
C GLU A 503 -36.18 2.63 -3.72
N SER A 504 -36.28 3.92 -4.09
CA SER A 504 -36.70 4.35 -5.43
C SER A 504 -35.72 3.87 -6.51
N LEU A 505 -34.42 4.05 -6.30
CA LEU A 505 -33.39 3.62 -7.24
C LEU A 505 -33.33 2.09 -7.37
N GLN A 506 -33.44 1.33 -6.28
CA GLN A 506 -33.50 -0.14 -6.33
C GLN A 506 -34.70 -0.62 -7.16
N SER A 507 -35.88 -0.05 -6.93
CA SER A 507 -37.08 -0.37 -7.71
C SER A 507 -36.89 -0.06 -9.20
N HIS A 508 -36.34 1.11 -9.51
CA HIS A 508 -36.06 1.51 -10.89
C HIS A 508 -35.01 0.60 -11.56
N TYR A 509 -33.99 0.18 -10.82
CA TYR A 509 -32.96 -0.74 -11.29
C TYR A 509 -33.56 -2.10 -11.68
N GLU A 510 -34.41 -2.67 -10.83
CA GLU A 510 -35.10 -3.93 -11.12
C GLU A 510 -35.97 -3.82 -12.37
N ASP A 511 -36.76 -2.75 -12.47
CA ASP A 511 -37.66 -2.53 -13.61
C ASP A 511 -36.90 -2.33 -14.91
N TYR A 512 -35.77 -1.62 -14.90
CA TYR A 512 -35.02 -1.32 -16.11
C TYR A 512 -34.16 -2.51 -16.57
N PHE A 513 -33.46 -3.19 -15.66
CA PHE A 513 -32.43 -4.17 -16.02
C PHE A 513 -32.80 -5.65 -15.80
N LEU A 514 -33.78 -5.97 -14.95
CA LEU A 514 -34.08 -7.35 -14.59
C LEU A 514 -35.45 -7.84 -15.08
N ARG A 515 -36.35 -6.92 -15.42
CA ARG A 515 -37.74 -7.23 -15.84
C ARG A 515 -38.00 -7.00 -17.33
N ASN A 516 -37.07 -6.36 -18.04
CA ASN A 516 -37.05 -6.24 -19.51
C ASN A 516 -36.05 -7.24 -20.09
#